data_AF-A0A8T6NSR9-F1
#
_entry.id   AF-A0A8T6NSR9-F1
#
_cell.length_a   1.000
_cell.length_b   1.000
_cell.length_c   1.000
_cell.angle_alpha   90.00
_cell.angle_beta   90.00
_cell.angle_gamma   90.00
#
_symmetry.space_group_name_H-M   'P 1'
#
loop_
_entity.id
_entity.type
_entity.pdbx_description
1 polymer ?
#
loop_
_entity_poly.entity_id
_entity_poly.type
_entity_poly.pdbx_seq_one_letter_code
_entity_poly.pdbx_strand_id
1 'polypeptide(L)'
;MYRMSNWRFALAAALTLIIGLATFSAAQAEGSLELNPSGDRTYFLSEPVSQIGIPNRTLINVYVNAGEYVLLGSSNYASLTATQDIGWTSPTGTDNGLCDVINGGTGHIGSRTLEAAGPRGTGNPSGWDPGDLANPSSSATDCVFEAAETGIYQVEFYSPNLAPTAAVTSDVSINSTPVDDPFPGNAGAAWDVTVRTDAEDETTTIEGRAYANWLSVTMGNWPATNQAILYILTVEGYLYRINMNNLDPFVFVFFSNSKGPRDINTGEALFRSVTGVGQGVDWNLHLPQNADNPATNDYTHKIFFNPPASDLPVNTDVPFAGGGTTWLVNDPVTPPVPTAFSFAGAEDDTPGQGAVGVGGTFTVTLDNPPVGGSLQVQLDINDDGDWDDPEDKTLFGDFTPGQNTVTVDWDGTDGTGAFVGAGTLSASTFRSRTNIAEVHFPFWDAESSPDGLIIERMTDPTATTVADATIYYDDSDPSLDPVGDQLAPNPRAALGGLDSTNGAHTWGTSTIDYSFAWGDGKLIDTWANLPSGTFVELDSDVTLVEADL
;
A
#
# COMPACT_ATOMS: atom_id res chain seq x y z
N MET A 1 -67.59 10.95 -59.37
CA MET A 1 -68.79 10.24 -58.86
C MET A 1 -68.28 9.00 -58.13
N TYR A 2 -68.67 8.80 -56.85
CA TYR A 2 -68.16 7.84 -55.85
C TYR A 2 -66.76 8.16 -55.28
N ARG A 3 -66.54 8.58 -54.02
CA ARG A 3 -66.88 8.15 -52.63
C ARG A 3 -65.61 7.60 -51.94
N MET A 4 -65.38 8.13 -50.74
CA MET A 4 -64.23 7.98 -49.83
C MET A 4 -63.98 6.53 -49.35
N SER A 5 -62.75 6.19 -48.93
CA SER A 5 -62.44 5.86 -47.52
C SER A 5 -60.97 5.47 -47.26
N ASN A 6 -60.47 5.97 -46.14
CA ASN A 6 -59.27 5.63 -45.36
C ASN A 6 -58.80 4.16 -45.43
N TRP A 7 -57.47 3.98 -45.56
CA TRP A 7 -56.62 3.14 -44.68
C TRP A 7 -55.22 3.02 -45.28
N ARG A 8 -54.20 3.44 -44.52
CA ARG A 8 -52.82 2.90 -44.45
C ARG A 8 -51.94 3.86 -43.63
N PHE A 9 -52.23 3.95 -42.33
CA PHE A 9 -51.20 4.10 -41.30
C PHE A 9 -51.21 2.78 -40.53
N ALA A 10 -50.03 2.26 -40.20
CA ALA A 10 -49.72 0.93 -39.65
C ALA A 10 -49.38 -0.15 -40.69
N LEU A 11 -48.08 -0.28 -40.99
CA LEU A 11 -47.35 -1.56 -40.89
C LEU A 11 -45.83 -1.34 -40.93
N ALA A 12 -45.14 -1.90 -39.92
CA ALA A 12 -43.70 -2.17 -39.81
C ALA A 12 -42.76 -0.95 -39.69
N ALA A 13 -42.36 -0.43 -38.51
CA ALA A 13 -42.33 -0.96 -37.14
C ALA A 13 -41.69 -2.36 -37.00
N ALA A 14 -40.55 -2.60 -37.65
CA ALA A 14 -39.69 -3.77 -37.38
C ALA A 14 -38.29 -3.66 -38.00
N LEU A 15 -37.72 -2.45 -38.15
CA LEU A 15 -36.34 -2.30 -38.64
C LEU A 15 -35.64 -1.08 -38.06
N THR A 16 -35.88 -0.87 -36.77
CA THR A 16 -35.04 -0.04 -35.90
C THR A 16 -34.99 -0.75 -34.56
N LEU A 17 -34.62 -2.05 -34.59
CA LEU A 17 -33.98 -2.64 -33.45
C LEU A 17 -32.64 -1.92 -33.36
N ILE A 18 -32.67 -0.84 -32.57
CA ILE A 18 -31.52 -0.29 -31.89
C ILE A 18 -30.79 -1.51 -31.34
N ILE A 19 -29.76 -1.96 -32.06
CA ILE A 19 -28.63 -2.65 -31.47
C ILE A 19 -27.99 -1.56 -30.61
N GLY A 20 -28.64 -1.29 -29.47
CA GLY A 20 -27.96 -0.78 -28.32
C GLY A 20 -27.00 -1.91 -28.00
N LEU A 21 -25.75 -1.73 -28.44
CA LEU A 21 -24.62 -2.23 -27.70
C LEU A 21 -24.77 -1.64 -26.29
N ALA A 22 -25.61 -2.25 -25.47
CA ALA A 22 -25.36 -2.32 -24.07
C ALA A 22 -24.00 -3.04 -24.01
N THR A 23 -22.94 -2.24 -23.95
CA THR A 23 -21.76 -2.64 -23.21
C THR A 23 -22.29 -2.94 -21.83
N PHE A 24 -22.66 -4.19 -21.58
CA PHE A 24 -22.81 -4.67 -20.22
C PHE A 24 -21.43 -4.42 -19.62
N SER A 25 -21.34 -3.42 -18.75
CA SER A 25 -20.24 -3.35 -17.81
C SER A 25 -20.34 -4.66 -17.05
N ALA A 26 -19.42 -5.59 -17.29
CA ALA A 26 -19.26 -6.71 -16.39
C ALA A 26 -19.04 -6.06 -15.01
N ALA A 27 -19.93 -6.35 -14.06
CA ALA A 27 -19.70 -5.92 -12.68
C ALA A 27 -18.38 -6.56 -12.28
N GLN A 28 -17.35 -5.76 -11.98
CA GLN A 28 -16.00 -6.29 -11.82
C GLN A 28 -15.88 -6.89 -10.43
N ALA A 29 -15.18 -8.01 -10.38
CA ALA A 29 -14.80 -8.69 -9.16
C ALA A 29 -13.60 -7.97 -8.51
N GLU A 30 -13.22 -8.37 -7.29
CA GLU A 30 -11.94 -7.94 -6.69
C GLU A 30 -11.00 -9.14 -6.58
N GLY A 31 -9.81 -9.05 -7.16
CA GLY A 31 -8.94 -10.21 -7.27
C GLY A 31 -7.58 -9.99 -7.92
N SER A 32 -7.05 -11.08 -8.44
CA SER A 32 -5.82 -11.08 -9.24
C SER A 32 -5.93 -10.29 -10.54
N LEU A 33 -7.14 -9.93 -10.96
CA LEU A 33 -7.38 -9.05 -12.11
C LEU A 33 -6.78 -7.66 -11.88
N GLU A 34 -6.90 -7.11 -10.67
CA GLU A 34 -6.40 -5.78 -10.30
C GLU A 34 -4.89 -5.78 -10.06
N LEU A 35 -4.34 -6.92 -9.57
CA LEU A 35 -2.89 -7.14 -9.48
C LEU A 35 -2.24 -7.32 -10.84
N ASN A 36 -3.03 -7.72 -11.84
CA ASN A 36 -2.58 -8.02 -13.18
C ASN A 36 -3.48 -7.27 -14.18
N PRO A 37 -3.38 -5.94 -14.32
CA PRO A 37 -4.15 -5.21 -15.33
C PRO A 37 -3.51 -5.38 -16.73
N SER A 38 -2.18 -5.47 -16.77
CA SER A 38 -1.32 -5.60 -17.95
C SER A 38 0.05 -6.14 -17.54
N GLY A 39 0.96 -6.32 -18.50
CA GLY A 39 2.32 -6.79 -18.22
C GLY A 39 2.42 -8.30 -17.98
N ASP A 40 3.20 -8.66 -16.97
CA ASP A 40 3.47 -10.04 -16.59
C ASP A 40 2.68 -10.44 -15.34
N ARG A 41 2.50 -11.75 -15.15
CA ARG A 41 1.65 -12.25 -14.06
C ARG A 41 2.36 -12.21 -12.72
N THR A 42 1.69 -11.59 -11.77
CA THR A 42 1.93 -11.62 -10.33
C THR A 42 1.18 -12.79 -9.71
N TYR A 43 1.88 -13.63 -8.98
CA TYR A 43 1.36 -14.82 -8.31
C TYR A 43 1.38 -14.62 -6.80
N PHE A 44 0.30 -14.98 -6.09
CA PHE A 44 0.32 -14.93 -4.63
C PHE A 44 1.14 -16.09 -4.05
N LEU A 45 1.79 -15.86 -2.92
CA LEU A 45 2.47 -16.90 -2.15
C LEU A 45 1.62 -17.36 -0.97
N SER A 46 1.76 -18.65 -0.64
CA SER A 46 1.12 -19.29 0.51
C SER A 46 2.09 -20.30 1.13
N GLU A 47 3.05 -19.84 1.90
CA GLU A 47 4.12 -20.62 2.49
C GLU A 47 4.32 -20.33 3.99
N PRO A 48 4.87 -21.29 4.76
CA PRO A 48 5.18 -21.11 6.16
C PRO A 48 6.53 -20.41 6.41
N VAL A 49 7.16 -19.84 5.38
CA VAL A 49 8.41 -19.06 5.51
C VAL A 49 8.09 -17.56 5.63
N SER A 50 9.08 -16.75 5.99
CA SER A 50 8.91 -15.31 6.13
C SER A 50 10.09 -14.56 5.51
N GLN A 51 9.82 -13.45 4.85
CA GLN A 51 10.81 -12.45 4.43
C GLN A 51 10.69 -11.25 5.36
N ILE A 52 11.81 -10.69 5.84
CA ILE A 52 11.82 -9.52 6.76
C ILE A 52 10.91 -9.63 8.01
N GLY A 53 10.56 -10.85 8.42
CA GLY A 53 9.61 -11.10 9.51
C GLY A 53 8.12 -11.08 9.10
N ILE A 54 7.82 -10.85 7.82
CA ILE A 54 6.47 -10.94 7.23
C ILE A 54 6.29 -12.32 6.58
N PRO A 55 5.21 -13.05 6.91
CA PRO A 55 4.94 -14.36 6.30
C PRO A 55 4.77 -14.29 4.78
N ASN A 56 5.29 -15.30 4.08
CA ASN A 56 5.07 -15.51 2.64
C ASN A 56 3.65 -16.02 2.36
N ARG A 57 2.65 -15.29 2.83
CA ARG A 57 1.24 -15.68 2.83
C ARG A 57 0.40 -14.43 2.67
N THR A 58 -0.33 -14.32 1.58
CA THR A 58 -1.27 -13.21 1.38
C THR A 58 -2.63 -13.57 1.99
N LEU A 59 -3.16 -12.68 2.84
CA LEU A 59 -4.47 -12.81 3.46
C LEU A 59 -5.36 -11.67 2.95
N ILE A 60 -6.52 -12.02 2.40
CA ILE A 60 -7.48 -11.06 1.89
C ILE A 60 -8.55 -10.84 2.95
N ASN A 61 -8.68 -9.60 3.40
CA ASN A 61 -9.72 -9.18 4.33
C ASN A 61 -10.89 -8.60 3.52
N VAL A 62 -12.12 -8.99 3.82
CA VAL A 62 -13.31 -8.52 3.11
C VAL A 62 -14.39 -8.08 4.08
N TYR A 63 -14.87 -6.85 3.93
CA TYR A 63 -16.00 -6.35 4.73
C TYR A 63 -17.34 -6.79 4.13
N VAL A 64 -18.18 -7.40 4.96
CA VAL A 64 -19.46 -7.97 4.55
C VAL A 64 -20.51 -7.69 5.61
N ASN A 65 -21.73 -7.35 5.19
CA ASN A 65 -22.90 -7.29 6.06
C ASN A 65 -23.55 -8.66 6.20
N ALA A 66 -24.15 -8.93 7.35
CA ALA A 66 -24.97 -10.12 7.53
C ALA A 66 -26.07 -10.18 6.46
N GLY A 67 -26.16 -11.32 5.77
CA GLY A 67 -27.09 -11.57 4.66
C GLY A 67 -26.57 -11.21 3.27
N GLU A 68 -25.38 -10.60 3.14
CA GLU A 68 -24.68 -10.49 1.86
C GLU A 68 -23.89 -11.77 1.56
N TYR A 69 -23.50 -11.93 0.30
CA TYR A 69 -22.82 -13.12 -0.20
C TYR A 69 -21.37 -12.81 -0.55
N VAL A 70 -20.48 -13.75 -0.27
CA VAL A 70 -19.08 -13.73 -0.71
C VAL A 70 -18.86 -14.90 -1.66
N LEU A 71 -18.39 -14.60 -2.86
CA LEU A 71 -18.07 -15.56 -3.91
C LEU A 71 -16.55 -15.60 -4.04
N LEU A 72 -15.99 -16.81 -4.02
CA LEU A 72 -14.55 -17.07 -3.98
C LEU A 72 -14.12 -17.89 -5.20
N GLY A 73 -13.04 -17.48 -5.85
CA GLY A 73 -12.48 -18.20 -6.99
C GLY A 73 -10.97 -18.34 -6.88
N SER A 74 -10.41 -19.42 -7.42
CA SER A 74 -8.97 -19.66 -7.47
C SER A 74 -8.59 -20.42 -8.73
N SER A 75 -7.38 -20.17 -9.24
CA SER A 75 -6.78 -21.01 -10.27
C SER A 75 -6.24 -22.33 -9.69
N ASN A 76 -6.03 -22.42 -8.38
CA ASN A 76 -5.57 -23.65 -7.75
C ASN A 76 -6.75 -24.56 -7.41
N TYR A 77 -6.69 -25.80 -7.90
CA TYR A 77 -7.69 -26.87 -7.68
C TYR A 77 -7.06 -28.17 -7.13
N ALA A 78 -5.78 -28.11 -6.77
CA ALA A 78 -4.99 -29.29 -6.46
C ALA A 78 -3.94 -29.00 -5.38
N SER A 79 -4.34 -28.42 -4.24
CA SER A 79 -3.44 -28.34 -3.08
C SER A 79 -2.95 -29.74 -2.67
N LEU A 80 -1.63 -29.94 -2.70
CA LEU A 80 -0.94 -31.19 -2.35
C LEU A 80 -0.80 -31.36 -0.83
N THR A 81 -1.06 -30.31 -0.06
CA THR A 81 -0.78 -30.23 1.38
C THR A 81 -1.95 -29.72 2.22
N ALA A 82 -2.96 -29.10 1.62
CA ALA A 82 -4.23 -28.79 2.25
C ALA A 82 -5.34 -29.70 1.71
N THR A 83 -6.37 -29.97 2.51
CA THR A 83 -7.54 -30.73 2.07
C THR A 83 -8.56 -29.90 1.28
N GLN A 84 -8.33 -28.58 1.18
CA GLN A 84 -9.16 -27.59 0.49
C GLN A 84 -8.25 -26.47 -0.06
N ASP A 85 -8.71 -25.75 -1.09
CA ASP A 85 -7.90 -24.76 -1.81
C ASP A 85 -8.17 -23.31 -1.38
N ILE A 86 -9.30 -23.06 -0.70
CA ILE A 86 -9.67 -21.75 -0.15
C ILE A 86 -10.22 -21.94 1.25
N GLY A 87 -9.87 -21.05 2.19
CA GLY A 87 -10.44 -21.02 3.53
C GLY A 87 -10.86 -19.62 3.95
N TRP A 88 -11.84 -19.52 4.84
CA TRP A 88 -12.20 -18.25 5.44
C TRP A 88 -12.49 -18.35 6.94
N THR A 89 -12.22 -17.25 7.63
CA THR A 89 -12.52 -17.05 9.04
C THR A 89 -13.50 -15.88 9.19
N SER A 90 -14.57 -16.13 9.93
CA SER A 90 -15.59 -15.13 10.26
C SER A 90 -15.12 -14.16 11.36
N PRO A 91 -15.71 -12.96 11.48
CA PRO A 91 -15.41 -11.99 12.53
C PRO A 91 -15.36 -12.55 13.96
N THR A 92 -16.26 -13.46 14.34
CA THR A 92 -16.26 -14.09 15.67
C THR A 92 -15.54 -15.44 15.68
N GLY A 93 -15.11 -15.93 14.52
CA GLY A 93 -14.51 -17.25 14.33
C GLY A 93 -15.52 -18.40 14.46
N THR A 94 -16.82 -18.11 14.45
CA THR A 94 -17.89 -19.10 14.66
C THR A 94 -18.50 -19.66 13.37
N ASP A 95 -18.37 -18.93 12.26
CA ASP A 95 -18.89 -19.27 10.93
C ASP A 95 -17.75 -19.37 9.89
N ASN A 96 -16.76 -20.20 10.22
CA ASN A 96 -15.62 -20.44 9.33
C ASN A 96 -15.99 -21.52 8.30
N GLY A 97 -15.36 -21.46 7.13
CA GLY A 97 -15.57 -22.47 6.10
C GLY A 97 -14.38 -22.63 5.17
N LEU A 98 -14.52 -23.57 4.25
CA LEU A 98 -13.48 -24.01 3.32
C LEU A 98 -14.14 -24.32 1.98
N CYS A 99 -13.44 -24.10 0.87
CA CYS A 99 -13.83 -24.55 -0.46
C CYS A 99 -12.71 -25.38 -1.11
N ASP A 100 -13.09 -26.53 -1.67
CA ASP A 100 -12.28 -27.39 -2.54
C ASP A 100 -12.60 -27.05 -4.00
N VAL A 101 -11.61 -26.51 -4.71
CA VAL A 101 -11.81 -26.01 -6.07
C VAL A 101 -11.71 -27.19 -7.04
N ILE A 102 -12.65 -27.29 -7.98
CA ILE A 102 -12.76 -28.43 -8.89
C ILE A 102 -12.19 -28.06 -10.25
N ASN A 103 -11.23 -28.83 -10.76
CA ASN A 103 -10.68 -28.62 -12.10
C ASN A 103 -11.77 -28.52 -13.19
N GLY A 104 -11.90 -27.35 -13.79
CA GLY A 104 -12.89 -27.03 -14.82
C GLY A 104 -14.33 -26.93 -14.30
N GLY A 105 -14.53 -26.90 -12.99
CA GLY A 105 -15.82 -26.84 -12.30
C GLY A 105 -15.89 -25.71 -11.27
N THR A 106 -16.49 -26.00 -10.12
CA THR A 106 -16.73 -25.01 -9.05
C THR A 106 -15.43 -24.38 -8.54
N GLY A 107 -15.45 -23.06 -8.34
CA GLY A 107 -14.36 -22.23 -7.86
C GLY A 107 -13.24 -21.98 -8.87
N HIS A 108 -13.20 -22.67 -10.01
CA HIS A 108 -11.99 -22.72 -10.83
C HIS A 108 -11.88 -21.56 -11.83
N ILE A 109 -10.85 -20.73 -11.65
CA ILE A 109 -10.44 -19.67 -12.58
C ILE A 109 -9.39 -20.21 -13.54
N GLY A 110 -9.86 -20.96 -14.55
CA GLY A 110 -8.99 -21.66 -15.50
C GLY A 110 -8.56 -20.87 -16.75
N SER A 111 -8.79 -19.56 -16.79
CA SER A 111 -8.32 -18.72 -17.92
C SER A 111 -8.41 -17.24 -17.59
N ARG A 112 -7.65 -16.42 -18.32
CA ARG A 112 -7.78 -14.96 -18.28
C ARG A 112 -9.18 -14.48 -18.67
N THR A 113 -9.91 -15.23 -19.51
CA THR A 113 -11.30 -14.89 -19.87
C THR A 113 -12.24 -15.07 -18.69
N LEU A 114 -12.05 -16.13 -17.89
CA LEU A 114 -12.83 -16.35 -16.67
C LEU A 114 -12.44 -15.34 -15.58
N GLU A 115 -11.14 -15.09 -15.41
CA GLU A 115 -10.63 -14.06 -14.48
C GLU A 115 -11.23 -12.68 -14.79
N ALA A 116 -11.24 -12.26 -16.06
CA ALA A 116 -11.82 -10.99 -16.48
C ALA A 116 -13.36 -10.95 -16.43
N ALA A 117 -14.03 -12.10 -16.48
CA ALA A 117 -15.48 -12.18 -16.42
C ALA A 117 -16.02 -12.16 -14.98
N GLY A 118 -15.20 -12.51 -13.98
CA GLY A 118 -15.63 -12.65 -12.59
C GLY A 118 -16.60 -13.84 -12.37
N PRO A 119 -17.24 -13.92 -11.19
CA PRO A 119 -18.14 -15.01 -10.87
C PRO A 119 -19.39 -14.99 -11.75
N ARG A 120 -19.84 -16.17 -12.14
CA ARG A 120 -21.08 -16.37 -12.89
C ARG A 120 -22.27 -15.80 -12.11
N GLY A 121 -23.20 -15.22 -12.86
CA GLY A 121 -24.51 -14.77 -12.40
C GLY A 121 -25.58 -15.05 -13.47
N THR A 122 -26.83 -14.70 -13.22
CA THR A 122 -27.93 -14.95 -14.16
C THR A 122 -27.75 -14.22 -15.50
N GLY A 123 -27.14 -13.02 -15.51
CA GLY A 123 -26.85 -12.26 -16.72
C GLY A 123 -25.40 -12.40 -17.20
N ASN A 124 -24.51 -13.00 -16.42
CA ASN A 124 -23.12 -13.32 -16.79
C ASN A 124 -22.85 -14.84 -16.83
N PRO A 125 -23.38 -15.59 -17.83
CA PRO A 125 -23.18 -17.04 -17.92
C PRO A 125 -21.75 -17.44 -18.31
N SER A 126 -20.91 -16.49 -18.72
CA SER A 126 -19.51 -16.69 -19.12
C SER A 126 -18.50 -16.64 -17.97
N GLY A 127 -18.93 -16.24 -16.76
CA GLY A 127 -18.09 -16.22 -15.57
C GLY A 127 -17.71 -17.60 -15.06
N TRP A 128 -16.75 -17.65 -14.12
CA TRP A 128 -16.38 -18.88 -13.42
C TRP A 128 -17.50 -19.33 -12.47
N ASP A 129 -17.60 -20.63 -12.19
CA ASP A 129 -18.71 -21.21 -11.42
C ASP A 129 -18.45 -21.13 -9.91
N PRO A 130 -19.18 -20.34 -9.10
CA PRO A 130 -18.97 -20.29 -7.65
C PRO A 130 -19.64 -21.43 -6.87
N GLY A 131 -20.48 -22.25 -7.50
CA GLY A 131 -21.26 -23.30 -6.83
C GLY A 131 -22.76 -23.01 -6.78
N ASP A 132 -23.45 -23.54 -5.77
CA ASP A 132 -24.90 -23.38 -5.61
C ASP A 132 -25.29 -21.96 -5.13
N LEU A 133 -25.51 -21.04 -6.07
CA LEU A 133 -25.95 -19.67 -5.77
C LEU A 133 -27.37 -19.59 -5.19
N ALA A 134 -28.22 -20.60 -5.42
CA ALA A 134 -29.61 -20.59 -4.96
C ALA A 134 -29.74 -21.01 -3.48
N ASN A 135 -28.74 -21.74 -2.98
CA ASN A 135 -28.66 -22.16 -1.60
C ASN A 135 -27.19 -22.26 -1.15
N PRO A 136 -26.48 -21.12 -1.10
CA PRO A 136 -25.06 -21.09 -0.81
C PRO A 136 -24.84 -21.61 0.60
N SER A 137 -23.92 -22.56 0.72
CA SER A 137 -23.62 -23.23 1.96
C SER A 137 -22.13 -23.12 2.24
N SER A 138 -21.72 -23.08 3.51
CA SER A 138 -20.32 -23.24 3.90
C SER A 138 -19.80 -24.68 3.70
N SER A 139 -20.40 -25.44 2.78
CA SER A 139 -19.97 -26.79 2.44
C SER A 139 -18.66 -26.75 1.67
N ALA A 140 -17.85 -27.80 1.81
CA ALA A 140 -16.54 -27.88 1.20
C ALA A 140 -16.53 -27.83 -0.34
N THR A 141 -17.67 -27.89 -1.02
CA THR A 141 -17.74 -27.91 -2.49
C THR A 141 -18.27 -26.62 -3.11
N ASP A 142 -18.87 -25.73 -2.32
CA ASP A 142 -19.33 -24.42 -2.78
C ASP A 142 -18.27 -23.38 -2.43
N CYS A 143 -17.87 -22.57 -3.40
CA CYS A 143 -17.00 -21.43 -3.17
C CYS A 143 -17.84 -20.15 -3.03
N VAL A 144 -18.98 -20.24 -2.37
CA VAL A 144 -19.88 -19.14 -2.07
C VAL A 144 -20.51 -19.34 -0.70
N PHE A 145 -20.62 -18.28 0.09
CA PHE A 145 -21.33 -18.30 1.36
C PHE A 145 -22.14 -17.03 1.59
N GLU A 146 -23.21 -17.14 2.37
CA GLU A 146 -23.95 -15.99 2.93
C GLU A 146 -23.33 -15.64 4.29
N ALA A 147 -22.97 -14.39 4.51
CA ALA A 147 -22.38 -13.95 5.77
C ALA A 147 -23.42 -14.00 6.89
N ALA A 148 -23.16 -14.80 7.94
CA ALA A 148 -24.04 -14.84 9.11
C ALA A 148 -23.91 -13.61 10.03
N GLU A 149 -22.82 -12.86 9.92
CA GLU A 149 -22.52 -11.70 10.77
C GLU A 149 -21.89 -10.56 9.98
N THR A 150 -22.15 -9.33 10.41
CA THR A 150 -21.51 -8.14 9.82
C THR A 150 -20.10 -7.98 10.39
N GLY A 151 -19.11 -7.83 9.51
CA GLY A 151 -17.73 -7.55 9.90
C GLY A 151 -16.74 -7.86 8.81
N ILE A 152 -15.46 -7.95 9.18
CA ILE A 152 -14.37 -8.29 8.27
C ILE A 152 -14.08 -9.79 8.38
N TYR A 153 -14.37 -10.50 7.30
CA TYR A 153 -13.93 -11.87 7.09
C TYR A 153 -12.50 -11.89 6.57
N GLN A 154 -11.73 -12.92 6.91
CA GLN A 154 -10.40 -13.14 6.35
C GLN A 154 -10.42 -14.39 5.48
N VAL A 155 -10.03 -14.23 4.22
CA VAL A 155 -9.95 -15.26 3.20
C VAL A 155 -8.48 -15.59 2.94
N GLU A 156 -8.19 -16.88 2.84
CA GLU A 156 -6.90 -17.42 2.49
C GLU A 156 -7.03 -18.30 1.25
N PHE A 157 -6.14 -18.08 0.29
CA PHE A 157 -5.96 -18.94 -0.87
C PHE A 157 -4.73 -19.82 -0.65
N TYR A 158 -4.87 -21.13 -0.81
CA TYR A 158 -3.76 -22.05 -0.70
C TYR A 158 -3.09 -22.25 -2.06
N SER A 159 -1.77 -22.36 -2.05
CA SER A 159 -1.00 -22.78 -3.21
C SER A 159 -1.02 -24.32 -3.39
N PRO A 160 -0.63 -24.83 -4.58
CA PRO A 160 -0.50 -26.27 -4.80
C PRO A 160 0.45 -26.95 -3.82
N ASN A 161 1.51 -26.29 -3.35
CA ASN A 161 2.48 -26.85 -2.41
C ASN A 161 2.92 -25.82 -1.37
N LEU A 162 2.66 -26.08 -0.08
CA LEU A 162 3.09 -25.19 1.00
C LEU A 162 4.61 -25.26 1.29
N ALA A 163 5.36 -26.15 0.65
CA ALA A 163 6.81 -26.23 0.84
C ALA A 163 7.56 -25.21 -0.05
N PRO A 164 8.65 -24.61 0.44
CA PRO A 164 9.54 -23.76 -0.36
C PRO A 164 10.27 -24.58 -1.41
N THR A 165 9.61 -24.76 -2.55
CA THR A 165 10.16 -25.35 -3.77
C THR A 165 10.52 -24.25 -4.76
N ALA A 166 11.43 -24.55 -5.70
CA ALA A 166 11.97 -23.57 -6.64
C ALA A 166 10.86 -22.75 -7.33
N ALA A 167 11.12 -21.44 -7.46
CA ALA A 167 10.23 -20.45 -8.03
C ALA A 167 9.73 -20.84 -9.44
N VAL A 168 8.58 -20.28 -9.81
CA VAL A 168 8.01 -20.29 -11.17
C VAL A 168 9.15 -20.08 -12.19
N THR A 169 9.30 -21.00 -13.15
CA THR A 169 10.50 -21.04 -14.03
C THR A 169 10.30 -20.35 -15.38
N SER A 170 9.22 -19.60 -15.57
CA SER A 170 8.91 -18.93 -16.83
C SER A 170 8.19 -17.61 -16.61
N ASP A 171 8.58 -16.58 -17.38
CA ASP A 171 7.92 -15.28 -17.41
C ASP A 171 6.61 -15.47 -18.16
N VAL A 172 5.51 -15.44 -17.41
CA VAL A 172 4.19 -15.74 -17.97
C VAL A 172 3.50 -14.41 -18.25
N SER A 173 3.46 -14.04 -19.54
CA SER A 173 2.61 -12.93 -19.98
C SER A 173 1.19 -13.15 -19.47
N ILE A 174 0.59 -12.08 -18.97
CA ILE A 174 -0.75 -12.10 -18.40
C ILE A 174 -1.82 -12.74 -19.29
N ASN A 175 -1.66 -12.62 -20.62
CA ASN A 175 -2.60 -13.10 -21.63
C ASN A 175 -2.43 -14.57 -22.01
N SER A 176 -1.43 -15.26 -21.45
CA SER A 176 -1.21 -16.66 -21.74
C SER A 176 -2.23 -17.56 -21.02
N THR A 177 -2.56 -18.68 -21.67
CA THR A 177 -3.41 -19.74 -21.13
C THR A 177 -2.64 -21.06 -21.14
N PRO A 178 -2.81 -21.94 -20.15
CA PRO A 178 -3.72 -21.81 -19.02
C PRO A 178 -3.15 -20.93 -17.89
N VAL A 179 -4.04 -20.39 -17.06
CA VAL A 179 -3.70 -19.80 -15.75
C VAL A 179 -3.40 -20.94 -14.73
N ASP A 180 -3.64 -22.17 -15.16
CA ASP A 180 -3.88 -23.41 -14.44
C ASP A 180 -3.02 -24.57 -15.00
N ASP A 181 -1.87 -24.27 -15.64
CA ASP A 181 -0.83 -25.30 -15.63
C ASP A 181 -0.49 -25.52 -14.15
N PRO A 182 -0.66 -26.73 -13.58
CA PRO A 182 -0.33 -27.01 -12.18
C PRO A 182 1.14 -26.68 -11.97
N PHE A 183 1.40 -25.43 -11.59
CA PHE A 183 2.73 -24.96 -11.33
C PHE A 183 3.22 -25.79 -10.15
N PRO A 184 4.31 -26.58 -10.32
CA PRO A 184 4.84 -27.39 -9.25
C PRO A 184 5.49 -26.46 -8.23
N GLY A 185 4.69 -25.87 -7.34
CA GLY A 185 5.18 -24.77 -6.54
C GLY A 185 4.23 -24.24 -5.50
N ASN A 186 4.70 -23.16 -4.91
CA ASN A 186 4.24 -22.47 -3.72
C ASN A 186 3.37 -21.25 -3.99
N ALA A 187 2.98 -21.03 -5.26
CA ALA A 187 2.27 -19.84 -5.70
C ALA A 187 0.97 -20.16 -6.43
N GLY A 188 -0.02 -19.26 -6.37
CA GLY A 188 -1.25 -19.34 -7.14
C GLY A 188 -1.42 -18.15 -8.10
N ALA A 189 -2.04 -18.40 -9.25
CA ALA A 189 -1.97 -17.53 -10.42
C ALA A 189 -3.16 -16.59 -10.57
N ALA A 190 -4.35 -17.04 -10.17
CA ALA A 190 -5.53 -16.19 -10.08
C ALA A 190 -6.35 -16.49 -8.83
N TRP A 191 -7.01 -15.46 -8.34
CA TRP A 191 -7.92 -15.52 -7.20
C TRP A 191 -8.96 -14.40 -7.31
N ASP A 192 -10.10 -14.57 -6.66
CA ASP A 192 -11.23 -13.65 -6.71
C ASP A 192 -11.98 -13.70 -5.37
N VAL A 193 -12.29 -12.53 -4.82
CA VAL A 193 -13.20 -12.31 -3.68
C VAL A 193 -14.23 -11.28 -4.10
N THR A 194 -15.45 -11.72 -4.38
CA THR A 194 -16.54 -10.84 -4.82
C THR A 194 -17.65 -10.78 -3.78
N VAL A 195 -18.08 -9.57 -3.40
CA VAL A 195 -19.25 -9.36 -2.53
C VAL A 195 -20.49 -9.04 -3.38
N ARG A 196 -21.64 -9.68 -3.08
CA ARG A 196 -22.94 -9.39 -3.69
C ARG A 196 -24.04 -9.26 -2.65
N THR A 197 -25.03 -8.41 -2.91
CA THR A 197 -26.27 -8.40 -2.09
C THR A 197 -27.27 -9.47 -2.51
N ASP A 198 -27.16 -9.97 -3.75
CA ASP A 198 -27.87 -11.13 -4.27
C ASP A 198 -26.86 -12.02 -5.02
N ALA A 199 -26.67 -13.25 -4.55
CA ALA A 199 -25.67 -14.17 -5.08
C ALA A 199 -25.83 -14.42 -6.60
N GLU A 200 -27.07 -14.43 -7.09
CA GLU A 200 -27.41 -14.75 -8.48
C GLU A 200 -27.38 -13.52 -9.41
N ASP A 201 -27.50 -12.31 -8.89
CA ASP A 201 -27.55 -11.06 -9.67
C ASP A 201 -26.20 -10.33 -9.64
N GLU A 202 -25.42 -10.46 -10.70
CA GLU A 202 -24.12 -9.80 -10.82
C GLU A 202 -24.19 -8.27 -10.79
N THR A 203 -25.36 -7.67 -11.05
CA THR A 203 -25.52 -6.21 -10.97
C THR A 203 -25.51 -5.69 -9.53
N THR A 204 -25.53 -6.59 -8.56
CA THR A 204 -25.46 -6.29 -7.12
C THR A 204 -24.06 -6.46 -6.52
N THR A 205 -23.04 -6.67 -7.35
CA THR A 205 -21.64 -6.71 -6.91
C THR A 205 -21.23 -5.38 -6.29
N ILE A 206 -20.49 -5.45 -5.18
CA ILE A 206 -19.94 -4.30 -4.47
C ILE A 206 -18.41 -4.42 -4.45
N GLU A 207 -17.75 -3.57 -5.23
CA GLU A 207 -16.30 -3.40 -5.25
C GLU A 207 -15.83 -2.49 -4.08
N GLY A 208 -14.54 -2.52 -3.76
CA GLY A 208 -13.93 -1.67 -2.74
C GLY A 208 -14.10 -2.20 -1.31
N ARG A 209 -14.41 -3.48 -1.13
CA ARG A 209 -14.60 -4.10 0.19
C ARG A 209 -13.50 -5.09 0.55
N ALA A 210 -12.75 -5.58 -0.44
CA ALA A 210 -11.58 -6.43 -0.26
C ALA A 210 -10.29 -5.59 -0.14
N TYR A 211 -9.48 -5.93 0.86
CA TYR A 211 -8.18 -5.31 1.09
C TYR A 211 -7.19 -6.31 1.70
N ALA A 212 -5.90 -6.00 1.64
CA ALA A 212 -4.84 -6.72 2.33
C ALA A 212 -4.10 -5.79 3.30
N ASN A 213 -3.48 -6.37 4.32
CA ASN A 213 -2.50 -5.65 5.16
C ASN A 213 -1.08 -5.75 4.58
N TRP A 214 -0.81 -6.82 3.83
CA TRP A 214 0.41 -7.00 3.05
C TRP A 214 0.13 -7.93 1.88
N LEU A 215 0.91 -7.78 0.82
CA LEU A 215 0.95 -8.68 -0.31
C LEU A 215 2.30 -9.38 -0.31
N SER A 216 2.28 -10.72 -0.24
CA SER A 216 3.45 -11.54 -0.51
C SER A 216 3.22 -12.29 -1.81
N VAL A 217 4.01 -11.94 -2.81
CA VAL A 217 3.80 -12.37 -4.19
C VAL A 217 5.13 -12.65 -4.89
N THR A 218 5.06 -13.32 -6.02
CA THR A 218 6.20 -13.53 -6.91
C THR A 218 5.81 -13.23 -8.35
N MET A 219 6.73 -12.65 -9.12
CA MET A 219 6.59 -12.52 -10.58
C MET A 219 7.05 -13.78 -11.31
N GLY A 220 7.66 -14.68 -10.56
CA GLY A 220 8.00 -16.01 -10.96
C GLY A 220 9.37 -16.14 -11.59
N ASN A 221 9.54 -15.71 -12.85
CA ASN A 221 10.84 -15.67 -13.53
C ASN A 221 11.08 -14.28 -14.13
N TRP A 222 12.28 -14.07 -14.68
CA TRP A 222 12.78 -12.75 -15.05
C TRP A 222 13.28 -12.65 -16.48
N PRO A 223 13.17 -11.45 -17.09
CA PRO A 223 12.56 -10.22 -16.54
C PRO A 223 11.03 -10.24 -16.51
N ALA A 224 10.42 -9.59 -15.51
CA ALA A 224 8.97 -9.48 -15.40
C ALA A 224 8.53 -8.10 -14.90
N THR A 225 7.46 -7.57 -15.47
CA THR A 225 6.97 -6.23 -15.15
C THR A 225 5.64 -6.26 -14.41
N ASN A 226 5.62 -5.66 -13.22
CA ASN A 226 4.43 -5.44 -12.43
C ASN A 226 3.84 -4.06 -12.72
N GLN A 227 2.55 -4.04 -13.06
CA GLN A 227 1.81 -2.81 -13.39
C GLN A 227 0.55 -2.68 -12.52
N ALA A 228 0.54 -3.30 -11.33
CA ALA A 228 -0.59 -3.25 -10.43
C ALA A 228 -0.90 -1.79 -10.03
N ILE A 229 -2.20 -1.48 -9.95
CA ILE A 229 -2.69 -0.22 -9.38
C ILE A 229 -3.42 -0.57 -8.09
N LEU A 230 -2.94 -0.05 -6.97
CA LEU A 230 -3.46 -0.33 -5.64
C LEU A 230 -3.83 0.96 -4.92
N TYR A 231 -4.71 0.85 -3.92
CA TYR A 231 -5.24 1.98 -3.18
C TYR A 231 -4.93 1.82 -1.69
N ILE A 232 -4.09 2.69 -1.16
CA ILE A 232 -3.66 2.68 0.23
C ILE A 232 -4.50 3.67 1.02
N LEU A 233 -5.35 3.15 1.90
CA LEU A 233 -6.11 3.96 2.83
C LEU A 233 -5.33 4.09 4.15
N THR A 234 -5.05 5.31 4.58
CA THR A 234 -4.39 5.57 5.87
C THR A 234 -5.40 5.63 7.01
N VAL A 235 -4.94 5.39 8.24
CA VAL A 235 -5.79 5.47 9.43
C VAL A 235 -6.38 6.88 9.64
N GLU A 236 -5.75 7.93 9.12
CA GLU A 236 -6.20 9.32 9.19
C GLU A 236 -7.26 9.66 8.12
N GLY A 237 -7.69 8.68 7.32
CA GLY A 237 -8.77 8.83 6.35
C GLY A 237 -8.35 9.33 4.97
N TYR A 238 -7.06 9.28 4.62
CA TYR A 238 -6.58 9.69 3.30
C TYR A 238 -6.29 8.50 2.40
N LEU A 239 -6.60 8.65 1.12
CA LEU A 239 -6.38 7.62 0.12
C LEU A 239 -5.23 8.00 -0.80
N TYR A 240 -4.30 7.06 -0.97
CA TYR A 240 -3.23 7.15 -1.95
C TYR A 240 -3.42 6.07 -3.00
N ARG A 241 -3.24 6.41 -4.27
CA ARG A 241 -3.13 5.45 -5.37
C ARG A 241 -1.66 5.22 -5.65
N ILE A 242 -1.24 3.96 -5.72
CA ILE A 242 0.09 3.59 -6.23
C ILE A 242 -0.07 2.80 -7.53
N ASN A 243 0.67 3.19 -8.56
CA ASN A 243 0.88 2.41 -9.76
C ASN A 243 2.34 1.94 -9.76
N MET A 244 2.52 0.61 -9.75
CA MET A 244 3.82 -0.03 -9.72
C MET A 244 4.65 0.25 -10.97
N ASN A 245 3.99 0.62 -12.09
CA ASN A 245 4.61 1.21 -13.27
C ASN A 245 5.88 0.47 -13.73
N ASN A 246 5.72 -0.81 -14.07
CA ASN A 246 6.79 -1.71 -14.50
C ASN A 246 7.87 -2.00 -13.44
N LEU A 247 7.53 -1.95 -12.16
CA LEU A 247 8.35 -2.52 -11.09
C LEU A 247 8.68 -3.99 -11.42
N ASP A 248 9.94 -4.39 -11.29
CA ASP A 248 10.42 -5.75 -11.58
C ASP A 248 10.95 -6.39 -10.29
N PRO A 249 10.06 -6.96 -9.46
CA PRO A 249 10.44 -7.76 -8.31
C PRO A 249 10.49 -9.25 -8.64
N PHE A 250 11.21 -10.07 -7.86
CA PHE A 250 11.18 -11.53 -8.00
C PHE A 250 10.22 -12.21 -7.04
N VAL A 251 10.57 -12.18 -5.76
CA VAL A 251 9.77 -12.63 -4.62
C VAL A 251 9.77 -11.48 -3.65
N PHE A 252 8.68 -10.73 -3.62
CA PHE A 252 8.62 -9.49 -2.86
C PHE A 252 7.44 -9.46 -1.91
N VAL A 253 7.66 -8.67 -0.86
CA VAL A 253 6.62 -8.26 0.07
C VAL A 253 6.38 -6.78 -0.13
N PHE A 254 5.11 -6.43 -0.33
CA PHE A 254 4.63 -5.05 -0.34
C PHE A 254 3.65 -4.87 0.81
N PHE A 255 3.86 -3.82 1.59
CA PHE A 255 2.94 -3.39 2.63
C PHE A 255 3.00 -1.87 2.74
N SER A 256 2.14 -1.31 3.58
CA SER A 256 2.19 0.12 3.86
C SER A 256 1.93 0.37 5.34
N ASN A 257 2.65 1.31 5.91
CA ASN A 257 2.54 1.69 7.31
C ASN A 257 2.87 3.17 7.50
N SER A 258 2.78 3.63 8.74
CA SER A 258 2.98 5.03 9.11
C SER A 258 4.45 5.48 9.21
N LYS A 259 5.44 4.59 9.10
CA LYS A 259 6.85 4.93 9.43
C LYS A 259 7.96 4.28 8.60
N GLY A 260 7.64 3.34 7.71
CA GLY A 260 8.64 2.59 6.96
C GLY A 260 9.63 1.85 7.89
N PRO A 261 10.93 1.81 7.55
CA PRO A 261 12.01 1.41 8.45
C PRO A 261 12.11 2.36 9.65
N ARG A 262 12.26 1.80 10.86
CA ARG A 262 12.34 2.57 12.10
C ARG A 262 13.64 2.32 12.84
N ASP A 263 14.14 3.33 13.55
CA ASP A 263 15.28 3.17 14.45
C ASP A 263 14.91 2.18 15.57
N ILE A 264 15.78 1.20 15.82
CA ILE A 264 15.50 0.11 16.75
C ILE A 264 15.42 0.56 18.22
N ASN A 265 16.06 1.69 18.57
CA ASN A 265 16.17 2.16 19.94
C ASN A 265 15.06 3.15 20.30
N THR A 266 14.65 3.97 19.35
CA THR A 266 13.67 5.05 19.54
C THR A 266 12.28 4.68 19.02
N GLY A 267 12.19 3.88 17.95
CA GLY A 267 10.93 3.55 17.28
C GLY A 267 10.43 4.63 16.30
N GLU A 268 11.25 5.65 16.06
CA GLU A 268 10.98 6.73 15.11
C GLU A 268 11.24 6.27 13.67
N ALA A 269 10.54 6.84 12.70
CA ALA A 269 10.79 6.60 11.27
C ALA A 269 12.22 7.02 10.89
N LEU A 270 12.90 6.22 10.07
CA LEU A 270 14.24 6.54 9.57
C LEU A 270 14.23 7.44 8.33
N PHE A 271 13.09 7.53 7.63
CA PHE A 271 12.94 8.29 6.37
C PHE A 271 14.01 7.97 5.33
N ARG A 272 14.35 6.68 5.18
CA ARG A 272 15.35 6.19 4.23
C ARG A 272 15.15 4.72 3.92
N SER A 273 15.62 4.29 2.76
CA SER A 273 15.80 2.89 2.43
C SER A 273 16.88 2.26 3.31
N VAL A 274 16.88 0.93 3.44
CA VAL A 274 17.83 0.19 4.29
C VAL A 274 18.27 -1.12 3.64
N THR A 275 19.42 -1.64 4.07
CA THR A 275 19.95 -2.94 3.64
C THR A 275 20.03 -3.94 4.80
N GLY A 276 19.93 -5.23 4.45
CA GLY A 276 20.22 -6.36 5.34
C GLY A 276 19.06 -6.79 6.25
N VAL A 277 19.13 -8.02 6.77
CA VAL A 277 18.22 -8.56 7.79
C VAL A 277 19.03 -9.34 8.84
N GLY A 278 18.74 -9.16 10.14
CA GLY A 278 19.30 -10.00 11.20
C GLY A 278 20.10 -9.27 12.28
N GLN A 279 21.05 -9.97 12.92
CA GLN A 279 21.77 -9.46 14.09
C GLN A 279 22.75 -8.34 13.70
N GLY A 280 22.65 -7.17 14.33
CA GLY A 280 23.54 -6.03 14.11
C GLY A 280 23.00 -4.93 13.20
N VAL A 281 21.74 -5.02 12.77
CA VAL A 281 21.02 -3.90 12.14
C VAL A 281 20.52 -2.91 13.20
N ASP A 282 20.50 -1.62 12.85
CA ASP A 282 20.04 -0.50 13.69
C ASP A 282 18.55 -0.18 13.48
N TRP A 283 17.83 -1.02 12.72
CA TRP A 283 16.45 -0.76 12.32
C TRP A 283 15.50 -1.94 12.54
N ASN A 284 14.20 -1.64 12.63
CA ASN A 284 13.11 -2.63 12.62
C ASN A 284 11.89 -2.11 11.83
N LEU A 285 10.80 -2.89 11.82
CA LEU A 285 9.53 -2.53 11.18
C LEU A 285 8.35 -2.68 12.15
N HIS A 286 7.32 -1.85 11.95
CA HIS A 286 5.97 -2.23 12.36
C HIS A 286 5.46 -3.28 11.38
N LEU A 287 5.46 -4.55 11.81
CA LEU A 287 5.04 -5.66 10.96
C LEU A 287 3.52 -5.67 10.81
N PRO A 288 2.99 -5.89 9.59
CA PRO A 288 1.56 -5.76 9.27
C PRO A 288 0.64 -6.81 9.93
N GLN A 289 1.23 -7.86 10.52
CA GLN A 289 0.51 -8.84 11.35
C GLN A 289 0.41 -8.45 12.84
N ASN A 290 1.16 -7.43 13.28
CA ASN A 290 1.08 -6.94 14.65
C ASN A 290 -0.13 -6.02 14.80
N ALA A 291 -0.68 -5.95 16.01
CA ALA A 291 -1.72 -4.97 16.31
C ALA A 291 -1.17 -3.55 16.21
N ASP A 292 -1.96 -2.65 15.63
CA ASP A 292 -1.64 -1.21 15.59
C ASP A 292 -1.53 -0.63 17.01
N ASN A 293 -0.70 0.39 17.17
CA ASN A 293 -0.46 1.06 18.44
C ASN A 293 -0.53 2.59 18.30
N PRO A 294 -1.67 3.20 18.67
CA PRO A 294 -1.85 4.66 18.65
C PRO A 294 -0.85 5.42 19.54
N ALA A 295 -0.34 4.78 20.61
CA ALA A 295 0.58 5.43 21.55
C ALA A 295 1.98 5.62 20.99
N THR A 296 2.32 4.94 19.89
CA THR A 296 3.62 5.05 19.21
C THR A 296 3.47 5.47 17.75
N ASN A 297 2.25 5.84 17.32
CA ASN A 297 1.92 6.12 15.92
C ASN A 297 2.29 4.97 14.96
N ASP A 298 2.11 3.73 15.41
CA ASP A 298 2.42 2.53 14.62
C ASP A 298 1.15 1.95 14.02
N TYR A 299 0.94 2.17 12.74
CA TYR A 299 -0.25 1.73 12.02
C TYR A 299 0.11 0.98 10.75
N THR A 300 -0.61 -0.11 10.49
CA THR A 300 -0.63 -0.79 9.20
C THR A 300 -1.75 -0.19 8.35
N HIS A 301 -1.40 0.39 7.21
CA HIS A 301 -2.38 0.95 6.28
C HIS A 301 -3.03 -0.16 5.44
N LYS A 302 -4.23 0.08 4.92
CA LYS A 302 -5.01 -0.93 4.20
C LYS A 302 -4.76 -0.82 2.70
N ILE A 303 -4.42 -1.94 2.08
CA ILE A 303 -4.16 -2.06 0.64
C ILE A 303 -5.42 -2.58 -0.03
N PHE A 304 -6.25 -1.69 -0.57
CA PHE A 304 -7.40 -2.05 -1.37
C PHE A 304 -7.01 -2.28 -2.85
N PHE A 305 -7.74 -3.19 -3.50
CA PHE A 305 -7.57 -3.50 -4.93
C PHE A 305 -8.36 -2.53 -5.82
N ASN A 306 -9.46 -1.99 -5.30
CA ASN A 306 -10.27 -0.93 -5.89
C ASN A 306 -10.41 0.25 -4.92
N PRO A 307 -10.88 1.44 -5.34
CA PRO A 307 -11.23 2.50 -4.41
C PRO A 307 -12.19 1.98 -3.33
N PRO A 308 -11.97 2.28 -2.03
CA PRO A 308 -12.83 1.82 -0.94
C PRO A 308 -14.31 2.10 -1.18
N ALA A 309 -15.16 1.14 -0.85
CA ALA A 309 -16.61 1.25 -1.06
C ALA A 309 -17.19 2.39 -0.20
N SER A 310 -18.12 3.15 -0.78
CA SER A 310 -18.74 4.29 -0.09
C SER A 310 -19.63 3.90 1.10
N ASP A 311 -19.94 2.61 1.25
CA ASP A 311 -20.80 2.07 2.31
C ASP A 311 -20.02 1.40 3.45
N LEU A 312 -18.68 1.46 3.42
CA LEU A 312 -17.86 1.00 4.54
C LEU A 312 -18.16 1.82 5.81
N PRO A 313 -18.22 1.19 6.99
CA PRO A 313 -18.33 1.89 8.27
C PRO A 313 -17.22 2.93 8.48
N VAL A 314 -17.63 4.17 8.79
CA VAL A 314 -16.74 5.31 9.01
C VAL A 314 -16.63 5.63 10.51
N ASN A 315 -15.42 5.92 11.00
CA ASN A 315 -15.10 6.31 12.38
C ASN A 315 -15.58 5.30 13.45
N THR A 316 -15.62 4.02 13.10
CA THR A 316 -15.95 2.95 14.04
C THR A 316 -15.07 1.75 13.79
N ASP A 317 -14.59 1.15 14.87
CA ASP A 317 -13.95 -0.15 14.78
C ASP A 317 -14.99 -1.20 14.39
N VAL A 318 -14.57 -2.11 13.51
CA VAL A 318 -15.39 -3.18 12.94
C VAL A 318 -14.89 -4.53 13.45
N PRO A 319 -15.78 -5.49 13.78
CA PRO A 319 -15.40 -6.85 14.14
C PRO A 319 -14.46 -7.47 13.10
N PHE A 320 -13.36 -8.05 13.57
CA PHE A 320 -12.29 -8.61 12.71
C PHE A 320 -12.18 -10.12 12.88
N ALA A 321 -11.84 -10.81 11.79
CA ALA A 321 -11.72 -12.27 11.71
C ALA A 321 -11.02 -12.91 12.92
N GLY A 322 -11.66 -13.92 13.51
CA GLY A 322 -11.14 -14.64 14.68
C GLY A 322 -11.31 -13.92 16.02
N GLY A 323 -11.94 -12.74 16.02
CA GLY A 323 -12.23 -11.93 17.18
C GLY A 323 -11.45 -10.61 17.22
N GLY A 324 -11.91 -9.68 18.07
CA GLY A 324 -11.37 -8.33 18.16
C GLY A 324 -12.01 -7.38 17.16
N THR A 325 -11.41 -6.20 17.01
CA THR A 325 -11.89 -5.16 16.10
C THR A 325 -10.72 -4.42 15.46
N THR A 326 -10.95 -3.80 14.30
CA THR A 326 -9.98 -2.94 13.62
C THR A 326 -10.71 -1.75 13.00
N TRP A 327 -10.01 -0.63 12.80
CA TRP A 327 -10.53 0.49 12.02
C TRP A 327 -10.76 0.04 10.57
N LEU A 328 -11.66 0.72 9.84
CA LEU A 328 -11.89 0.43 8.42
C LEU A 328 -11.76 1.68 7.55
N VAL A 329 -12.60 2.68 7.80
CA VAL A 329 -12.52 4.02 7.20
C VAL A 329 -12.66 5.05 8.32
N ASN A 330 -11.89 6.14 8.24
CA ASN A 330 -12.02 7.29 9.13
C ASN A 330 -12.24 8.57 8.30
N ASP A 331 -12.88 9.58 8.89
CA ASP A 331 -12.99 10.89 8.25
C ASP A 331 -11.61 11.55 8.16
N PRO A 332 -11.29 12.20 7.03
CA PRO A 332 -10.03 12.92 6.86
C PRO A 332 -9.80 13.95 7.97
N VAL A 333 -8.65 13.85 8.64
CA VAL A 333 -8.21 14.80 9.67
C VAL A 333 -7.26 15.84 9.09
N THR A 334 -7.32 17.11 9.50
CA THR A 334 -6.35 18.12 9.04
C THR A 334 -5.06 18.09 9.87
N PRO A 335 -3.87 18.32 9.27
CA PRO A 335 -2.62 18.32 10.02
C PRO A 335 -2.58 19.45 11.07
N PRO A 336 -2.07 19.19 12.29
CA PRO A 336 -1.98 20.20 13.35
C PRO A 336 -0.86 21.20 13.07
N VAL A 337 -1.15 22.49 12.96
CA VAL A 337 -0.13 23.51 12.70
C VAL A 337 0.68 23.79 13.99
N PRO A 338 2.03 23.84 13.93
CA PRO A 338 2.84 24.30 15.06
C PRO A 338 2.42 25.68 15.56
N THR A 339 2.42 25.88 16.89
CA THR A 339 2.04 27.17 17.51
C THR A 339 3.22 27.92 18.14
N ALA A 340 4.34 27.25 18.37
CA ALA A 340 5.60 27.83 18.83
C ALA A 340 6.76 26.91 18.43
N PHE A 341 7.93 27.48 18.16
CA PHE A 341 9.11 26.76 17.73
C PHE A 341 10.35 27.41 18.34
N SER A 342 11.08 26.67 19.17
CA SER A 342 12.19 27.21 19.96
C SER A 342 13.40 26.27 19.97
N PHE A 343 14.56 26.80 20.35
CA PHE A 343 15.83 26.08 20.42
C PHE A 343 16.52 26.31 21.77
N ALA A 344 17.09 25.26 22.33
CA ALA A 344 17.97 25.32 23.49
C ALA A 344 19.24 24.49 23.23
N GLY A 345 20.41 25.03 23.55
CA GLY A 345 21.66 24.29 23.41
C GLY A 345 21.72 23.07 24.32
N ALA A 346 22.39 22.02 23.86
CA ALA A 346 22.57 20.79 24.64
C ALA A 346 23.40 21.01 25.92
N GLU A 347 24.15 22.10 25.97
CA GLU A 347 24.88 22.55 27.16
C GLU A 347 23.94 23.37 28.06
N ASP A 348 23.49 22.75 29.16
CA ASP A 348 22.67 23.34 30.21
C ASP A 348 21.29 23.89 29.76
N ASP A 349 20.72 23.38 28.66
CA ASP A 349 19.45 23.82 28.08
C ASP A 349 19.40 25.34 27.82
N THR A 350 20.52 25.92 27.37
CA THR A 350 20.66 27.38 27.22
C THR A 350 19.79 27.91 26.06
N PRO A 351 18.76 28.73 26.31
CA PRO A 351 17.85 29.18 25.25
C PRO A 351 18.56 30.00 24.16
N GLY A 352 18.35 29.64 22.90
CA GLY A 352 18.90 30.34 21.73
C GLY A 352 20.42 30.27 21.58
N GLN A 353 21.12 29.43 22.35
CA GLN A 353 22.57 29.32 22.29
C GLN A 353 23.01 27.86 22.34
N GLY A 354 23.88 27.43 21.42
CA GLY A 354 24.49 26.10 21.40
C GLY A 354 26.01 26.17 21.25
N ALA A 355 26.69 25.03 21.38
CA ALA A 355 28.14 24.94 21.15
C ALA A 355 28.44 24.36 19.76
N VAL A 356 29.53 24.84 19.14
CA VAL A 356 30.02 24.33 17.84
C VAL A 356 30.27 22.82 17.94
N GLY A 357 29.69 22.06 17.02
CA GLY A 357 29.80 20.60 16.96
C GLY A 357 29.06 19.84 18.05
N VAL A 358 28.18 20.52 18.81
CA VAL A 358 27.29 19.91 19.80
C VAL A 358 25.83 20.18 19.46
N GLY A 359 25.50 21.40 19.04
CA GLY A 359 24.13 21.79 18.69
C GLY A 359 23.22 21.93 19.91
N GLY A 360 22.03 21.32 19.84
CA GLY A 360 20.98 21.44 20.86
C GLY A 360 19.66 20.80 20.46
N THR A 361 18.60 21.12 21.18
CA THR A 361 17.28 20.54 21.00
C THR A 361 16.29 21.61 20.54
N PHE A 362 15.63 21.32 19.43
CA PHE A 362 14.45 22.03 18.96
C PHE A 362 13.22 21.58 19.74
N THR A 363 12.38 22.51 20.17
CA THR A 363 11.10 22.24 20.81
C THR A 363 9.97 22.89 20.03
N VAL A 364 9.03 22.07 19.56
CA VAL A 364 7.83 22.51 18.83
C VAL A 364 6.60 22.26 19.68
N THR A 365 5.74 23.28 19.79
CA THR A 365 4.46 23.19 20.50
C THR A 365 3.32 22.95 19.51
N LEU A 366 2.47 21.97 19.83
CA LEU A 366 1.22 21.65 19.15
C LEU A 366 0.03 21.90 20.10
N ASP A 367 -1.14 22.24 19.56
CA ASP A 367 -2.38 22.39 20.35
C ASP A 367 -3.25 21.14 20.24
N ASN A 368 -3.06 20.21 21.20
CA ASN A 368 -3.84 18.98 21.37
C ASN A 368 -4.12 18.25 20.04
N PRO A 369 -3.07 17.73 19.37
CA PRO A 369 -3.22 17.11 18.06
C PRO A 369 -4.20 15.92 18.12
N PRO A 370 -5.18 15.81 17.19
CA PRO A 370 -6.20 14.76 17.24
C PRO A 370 -5.72 13.39 16.76
N VAL A 371 -4.62 13.36 16.00
CA VAL A 371 -3.98 12.16 15.43
C VAL A 371 -2.47 12.21 15.67
N GLY A 372 -1.78 11.08 15.48
CA GLY A 372 -0.32 11.05 15.42
C GLY A 372 0.22 11.48 14.05
N GLY A 373 1.53 11.69 13.95
CA GLY A 373 2.20 12.07 12.72
C GLY A 373 3.68 12.36 12.95
N SER A 374 4.33 12.96 11.95
CA SER A 374 5.73 13.38 12.01
C SER A 374 5.86 14.90 12.05
N LEU A 375 6.91 15.37 12.69
CA LEU A 375 7.40 16.72 12.69
C LEU A 375 8.64 16.78 11.80
N GLN A 376 8.66 17.73 10.88
CA GLN A 376 9.83 18.07 10.08
C GLN A 376 10.41 19.39 10.57
N VAL A 377 11.72 19.43 10.82
CA VAL A 377 12.50 20.64 11.05
C VAL A 377 13.53 20.75 9.94
N GLN A 378 13.49 21.84 9.16
CA GLN A 378 14.46 22.10 8.09
C GLN A 378 15.41 23.22 8.51
N LEU A 379 16.66 23.08 8.09
CA LEU A 379 17.79 23.95 8.40
C LEU A 379 18.43 24.38 7.08
N ASP A 380 18.24 25.65 6.70
CA ASP A 380 18.91 26.33 5.58
C ASP A 380 20.22 26.95 6.11
N ILE A 381 21.22 26.11 6.32
CA ILE A 381 22.44 26.48 7.07
C ILE A 381 23.26 27.54 6.32
N ASN A 382 23.19 27.55 4.99
CA ASN A 382 23.92 28.50 4.16
C ASN A 382 23.15 29.83 3.93
N ASP A 383 21.88 29.90 4.36
CA ASP A 383 20.97 31.05 4.33
C ASP A 383 20.78 31.61 2.91
N ASP A 384 20.67 30.72 1.92
CA ASP A 384 20.52 31.09 0.51
C ASP A 384 19.06 31.03 0.00
N GLY A 385 18.16 30.45 0.81
CA GLY A 385 16.73 30.33 0.56
C GLY A 385 16.34 29.12 -0.29
N ASP A 386 17.30 28.34 -0.79
CA ASP A 386 17.12 26.93 -1.15
C ASP A 386 17.08 26.10 0.14
N TRP A 387 16.37 24.96 0.11
CA TRP A 387 16.21 24.10 1.32
C TRP A 387 16.54 22.64 1.03
N ASP A 388 16.99 22.36 -0.19
CA ASP A 388 17.17 21.03 -0.74
C ASP A 388 18.61 20.82 -1.24
N ASP A 389 19.53 21.74 -0.92
CA ASP A 389 20.93 21.62 -1.32
C ASP A 389 21.74 20.73 -0.34
N PRO A 390 22.98 20.33 -0.70
CA PRO A 390 23.77 19.44 0.15
C PRO A 390 24.17 20.02 1.51
N GLU A 391 24.17 21.35 1.66
CA GLU A 391 24.48 22.03 2.91
C GLU A 391 23.25 22.07 3.84
N ASP A 392 22.04 21.91 3.31
CA ASP A 392 20.80 21.90 4.07
C ASP A 392 20.55 20.58 4.81
N LYS A 393 19.86 20.67 5.95
CA LYS A 393 19.54 19.52 6.79
C LYS A 393 18.06 19.45 7.11
N THR A 394 17.49 18.26 7.00
CA THR A 394 16.15 17.96 7.53
C THR A 394 16.28 17.02 8.72
N LEU A 395 15.62 17.37 9.81
CA LEU A 395 15.49 16.56 11.01
C LEU A 395 14.02 16.16 11.17
N PHE A 396 13.81 14.98 11.75
CA PHE A 396 12.48 14.41 11.95
C PHE A 396 12.25 14.06 13.43
N GLY A 397 10.99 14.04 13.83
CA GLY A 397 10.55 13.41 15.07
C GLY A 397 9.06 13.14 15.03
N ASP A 398 8.55 12.29 15.90
CA ASP A 398 7.14 11.89 15.88
C ASP A 398 6.32 12.58 16.97
N PHE A 399 5.01 12.64 16.72
CA PHE A 399 4.04 13.02 17.73
C PHE A 399 2.84 12.08 17.74
N THR A 400 2.23 11.98 18.91
CA THR A 400 1.06 11.14 19.17
C THR A 400 -0.17 11.98 19.52
N PRO A 401 -1.40 11.42 19.44
CA PRO A 401 -2.60 12.17 19.80
C PRO A 401 -2.51 12.78 21.21
N GLY A 402 -2.83 14.06 21.32
CA GLY A 402 -2.77 14.83 22.58
C GLY A 402 -1.37 15.27 23.03
N GLN A 403 -0.32 14.97 22.26
CA GLN A 403 1.05 15.41 22.57
C GLN A 403 1.24 16.88 22.18
N ASN A 404 1.28 17.76 23.18
CA ASN A 404 1.40 19.21 22.96
C ASN A 404 2.84 19.69 22.70
N THR A 405 3.84 18.82 22.86
CA THR A 405 5.24 19.20 22.72
C THR A 405 6.04 18.07 22.09
N VAL A 406 6.82 18.42 21.08
CA VAL A 406 7.71 17.52 20.34
C VAL A 406 9.11 18.10 20.39
N THR A 407 10.11 17.26 20.60
CA THR A 407 11.52 17.66 20.66
C THR A 407 12.32 16.94 19.59
N VAL A 408 13.21 17.65 18.91
CA VAL A 408 14.09 17.11 17.87
C VAL A 408 15.52 17.57 18.14
N ASP A 409 16.45 16.63 18.23
CA ASP A 409 17.85 16.95 18.52
C ASP A 409 18.62 17.29 17.24
N TRP A 410 19.48 18.29 17.34
CA TRP A 410 20.43 18.70 16.32
C TRP A 410 21.84 18.61 16.87
N ASP A 411 22.70 17.94 16.12
CA ASP A 411 24.11 17.67 16.44
C ASP A 411 25.06 18.83 16.08
N GLY A 412 24.52 19.96 15.61
CA GLY A 412 25.34 21.11 15.21
C GLY A 412 26.08 20.92 13.88
N THR A 413 25.67 19.95 13.05
CA THR A 413 26.21 19.75 11.70
C THR A 413 25.25 20.23 10.60
N ASP A 414 25.82 20.55 9.43
CA ASP A 414 25.10 20.80 8.18
C ASP A 414 24.74 19.48 7.44
N GLY A 415 24.11 19.59 6.27
CA GLY A 415 23.73 18.45 5.43
C GLY A 415 24.92 17.60 4.93
N THR A 416 26.13 18.18 4.90
CA THR A 416 27.36 17.48 4.50
C THR A 416 28.04 16.75 5.67
N GLY A 417 27.51 16.92 6.89
CA GLY A 417 28.09 16.43 8.14
C GLY A 417 29.24 17.29 8.67
N ALA A 418 29.48 18.48 8.11
CA ALA A 418 30.46 19.42 8.64
C ALA A 418 29.87 20.21 9.82
N PHE A 419 30.69 20.54 10.81
CA PHE A 419 30.24 21.37 11.92
C PHE A 419 29.91 22.79 11.46
N VAL A 420 28.76 23.29 11.90
CA VAL A 420 28.40 24.69 11.68
C VAL A 420 29.27 25.57 12.58
N GLY A 421 29.95 26.54 11.96
CA GLY A 421 30.92 27.39 12.66
C GLY A 421 30.28 28.32 13.68
N ALA A 422 31.10 28.84 14.61
CA ALA A 422 30.64 29.81 15.60
C ALA A 422 30.09 31.08 14.92
N GLY A 423 28.97 31.59 15.43
CA GLY A 423 28.26 32.72 14.83
C GLY A 423 26.80 32.77 15.26
N THR A 424 26.06 33.73 14.69
CA THR A 424 24.61 33.84 14.87
C THR A 424 23.94 33.42 13.56
N LEU A 425 23.09 32.40 13.65
CA LEU A 425 22.19 31.92 12.61
C LEU A 425 20.84 32.61 12.79
N SER A 426 20.24 33.10 11.70
CA SER A 426 18.96 33.80 11.81
C SER A 426 17.83 32.84 12.15
N ALA A 427 16.79 33.32 12.81
CA ALA A 427 15.58 32.54 13.05
C ALA A 427 14.98 31.95 11.75
N SER A 428 15.12 32.66 10.62
CA SER A 428 14.62 32.21 9.31
C SER A 428 15.40 31.04 8.69
N THR A 429 16.61 30.75 9.18
CA THR A 429 17.39 29.55 8.84
C THR A 429 16.67 28.27 9.27
N PHE A 430 15.74 28.37 10.21
CA PHE A 430 15.07 27.22 10.80
C PHE A 430 13.58 27.31 10.59
N ARG A 431 12.98 26.23 10.11
CA ARG A 431 11.52 26.15 9.95
C ARG A 431 10.98 24.78 10.29
N SER A 432 9.77 24.74 10.85
CA SER A 432 9.11 23.50 11.25
C SER A 432 7.70 23.38 10.67
N ARG A 433 7.27 22.14 10.39
CA ARG A 433 5.89 21.80 10.05
C ARG A 433 5.59 20.39 10.50
N THR A 434 4.32 20.09 10.75
CA THR A 434 3.87 18.71 10.93
C THR A 434 3.42 18.09 9.61
N ASN A 435 3.51 16.77 9.54
CA ASN A 435 2.89 15.94 8.53
C ASN A 435 2.01 14.88 9.21
N ILE A 436 0.86 14.60 8.62
CA ILE A 436 0.01 13.46 8.97
C ILE A 436 -0.31 12.67 7.71
N ALA A 437 -1.11 11.61 7.84
CA ALA A 437 -1.43 10.71 6.72
C ALA A 437 -0.14 10.26 6.02
N GLU A 438 0.90 10.07 6.84
CA GLU A 438 2.20 9.63 6.39
C GLU A 438 2.09 8.17 6.01
N VAL A 439 2.50 7.91 4.77
CA VAL A 439 2.33 6.62 4.12
C VAL A 439 3.67 6.23 3.55
N HIS A 440 4.22 5.15 4.09
CA HIS A 440 5.41 4.51 3.56
C HIS A 440 5.01 3.36 2.66
N PHE A 441 5.81 3.11 1.63
CA PHE A 441 5.64 2.05 0.65
C PHE A 441 6.90 1.17 0.63
N PRO A 442 7.16 0.35 1.66
CA PRO A 442 8.36 -0.46 1.68
C PRO A 442 8.26 -1.61 0.68
N PHE A 443 9.29 -1.74 -0.16
CA PHE A 443 9.48 -2.82 -1.12
C PHE A 443 10.70 -3.63 -0.72
N TRP A 444 10.49 -4.86 -0.26
CA TRP A 444 11.59 -5.80 -0.03
C TRP A 444 11.91 -6.56 -1.32
N ASP A 445 13.18 -6.58 -1.73
CA ASP A 445 13.64 -7.37 -2.91
C ASP A 445 12.97 -6.94 -4.22
N ALA A 446 12.74 -5.64 -4.39
CA ALA A 446 12.31 -5.07 -5.67
C ALA A 446 13.53 -4.66 -6.50
N GLU A 447 13.94 -5.54 -7.41
CA GLU A 447 15.22 -5.47 -8.12
C GLU A 447 15.44 -4.20 -8.92
N SER A 448 14.41 -3.80 -9.67
CA SER A 448 14.44 -2.62 -10.51
C SER A 448 13.07 -1.93 -10.60
N SER A 449 13.13 -0.61 -10.77
CA SER A 449 11.99 0.25 -11.07
C SER A 449 12.41 1.17 -12.23
N PRO A 450 12.48 0.64 -13.46
CA PRO A 450 13.04 1.36 -14.59
C PRO A 450 12.22 2.59 -14.99
N ASP A 451 10.89 2.53 -14.80
CA ASP A 451 9.98 3.62 -15.13
C ASP A 451 9.56 4.45 -13.89
N GLY A 452 10.00 4.05 -12.69
CA GLY A 452 9.70 4.75 -11.43
C GLY A 452 8.27 4.53 -10.94
N LEU A 453 8.06 4.69 -9.65
CA LEU A 453 6.74 4.59 -9.02
C LEU A 453 5.90 5.83 -9.31
N ILE A 454 4.58 5.65 -9.45
CA ILE A 454 3.61 6.76 -9.50
C ILE A 454 2.74 6.65 -8.25
N ILE A 455 2.79 7.65 -7.38
CA ILE A 455 2.05 7.68 -6.11
C ILE A 455 1.28 9.00 -6.01
N GLU A 456 -0.03 8.90 -5.87
CA GLU A 456 -0.93 10.05 -5.92
C GLU A 456 -1.89 10.04 -4.73
N ARG A 457 -1.91 11.12 -3.95
CA ARG A 457 -2.97 11.33 -2.96
C ARG A 457 -4.24 11.76 -3.68
N MET A 458 -5.34 11.08 -3.39
CA MET A 458 -6.66 11.38 -3.95
C MET A 458 -7.34 12.50 -3.16
N THR A 459 -8.33 13.19 -3.77
CA THR A 459 -9.07 14.27 -3.10
C THR A 459 -9.96 13.80 -1.95
N ASP A 460 -10.44 12.56 -2.02
CA ASP A 460 -11.19 11.87 -0.97
C ASP A 460 -11.09 10.34 -1.16
N PRO A 461 -11.47 9.52 -0.16
CA PRO A 461 -11.37 8.07 -0.23
C PRO A 461 -12.21 7.36 -1.30
N THR A 462 -13.06 8.08 -2.02
CA THR A 462 -13.86 7.54 -3.13
C THR A 462 -13.55 8.23 -4.46
N ALA A 463 -12.59 9.16 -4.46
CA ALA A 463 -12.30 10.01 -5.60
C ALA A 463 -11.43 9.34 -6.65
N THR A 464 -11.66 9.73 -7.89
CA THR A 464 -10.76 9.47 -9.03
C THR A 464 -9.84 10.64 -9.35
N THR A 465 -9.92 11.73 -8.56
CA THR A 465 -9.17 12.97 -8.80
C THR A 465 -7.93 13.03 -7.93
N VAL A 466 -6.79 13.34 -8.53
CA VAL A 466 -5.51 13.50 -7.86
C VAL A 466 -5.44 14.88 -7.20
N ALA A 467 -5.15 14.91 -5.91
CA ALA A 467 -4.92 16.14 -5.15
C ALA A 467 -3.43 16.53 -5.14
N ASP A 468 -2.54 15.54 -5.09
CA ASP A 468 -1.10 15.71 -4.93
C ASP A 468 -0.39 14.43 -5.39
N ALA A 469 0.82 14.55 -5.92
CA ALA A 469 1.65 13.42 -6.38
C ALA A 469 3.10 13.53 -5.89
N THR A 470 3.33 14.36 -4.87
CA THR A 470 4.65 14.57 -4.28
C THR A 470 5.05 13.35 -3.45
N ILE A 471 6.19 12.77 -3.78
CA ILE A 471 6.83 11.68 -3.04
C ILE A 471 8.19 12.11 -2.51
N TYR A 472 8.68 11.35 -1.54
CA TYR A 472 9.98 11.52 -0.93
C TYR A 472 10.67 10.16 -0.82
N TYR A 473 11.99 10.16 -0.88
CA TYR A 473 12.83 8.98 -0.67
C TYR A 473 14.24 9.43 -0.25
N ASP A 474 14.97 8.54 0.41
CA ASP A 474 16.40 8.73 0.72
C ASP A 474 17.13 7.40 0.64
N ASP A 475 18.00 7.28 -0.36
CA ASP A 475 18.89 6.17 -0.60
C ASP A 475 20.35 6.60 -0.46
N SER A 476 20.62 7.73 0.18
CA SER A 476 21.97 8.32 0.29
C SER A 476 22.89 7.58 1.27
N ASP A 477 22.34 6.68 2.09
CA ASP A 477 23.13 5.86 3.02
C ASP A 477 24.26 5.12 2.25
N PRO A 478 25.53 5.24 2.68
CA PRO A 478 26.64 4.58 2.00
C PRO A 478 26.51 3.05 1.90
N SER A 479 25.74 2.42 2.79
CA SER A 479 25.44 0.99 2.72
C SER A 479 24.56 0.60 1.51
N LEU A 480 23.92 1.58 0.87
CA LEU A 480 23.12 1.44 -0.35
C LEU A 480 23.88 1.79 -1.63
N ASP A 481 25.17 2.15 -1.53
CA ASP A 481 25.98 2.49 -2.69
C ASP A 481 26.00 1.36 -3.72
N PRO A 482 25.88 1.68 -5.03
CA PRO A 482 25.87 0.66 -6.07
C PRO A 482 27.19 -0.11 -6.10
N VAL A 483 27.11 -1.42 -6.14
CA VAL A 483 28.26 -2.32 -6.30
C VAL A 483 28.38 -2.72 -7.77
N GLY A 484 29.57 -2.52 -8.34
CA GLY A 484 29.84 -2.89 -9.74
C GLY A 484 29.05 -2.00 -10.71
N ASP A 485 28.27 -2.64 -11.59
CA ASP A 485 27.47 -1.96 -12.63
C ASP A 485 26.01 -1.73 -12.20
N GLN A 486 25.69 -1.87 -10.91
CA GLN A 486 24.38 -1.54 -10.36
C GLN A 486 24.01 -0.08 -10.66
N LEU A 487 22.73 0.14 -10.99
CA LEU A 487 22.18 1.47 -11.24
C LEU A 487 21.29 1.89 -10.07
N ALA A 488 21.89 2.63 -9.14
CA ALA A 488 21.17 3.27 -8.05
C ALA A 488 20.29 4.44 -8.54
N PRO A 489 19.31 4.87 -7.73
CA PRO A 489 18.56 6.10 -7.99
C PRO A 489 19.46 7.32 -8.25
N ASN A 490 19.00 8.16 -9.17
CA ASN A 490 19.61 9.45 -9.46
C ASN A 490 18.51 10.51 -9.66
N PRO A 491 18.31 11.45 -8.72
CA PRO A 491 19.12 11.66 -7.51
C PRO A 491 18.96 10.51 -6.49
N ARG A 492 19.95 10.37 -5.59
CA ARG A 492 19.94 9.37 -4.50
C ARG A 492 18.99 9.71 -3.36
N ALA A 493 18.46 10.93 -3.31
CA ALA A 493 17.46 11.37 -2.34
C ALA A 493 16.58 12.46 -2.95
N ALA A 494 15.36 12.59 -2.44
CA ALA A 494 14.39 13.62 -2.79
C ALA A 494 13.65 14.12 -1.54
N LEU A 495 14.40 14.56 -0.52
CA LEU A 495 13.85 15.04 0.76
C LEU A 495 13.01 16.33 0.63
N GLY A 496 13.24 17.12 -0.42
CA GLY A 496 12.43 18.28 -0.81
C GLY A 496 11.11 17.93 -1.50
N GLY A 497 10.95 16.66 -1.90
CA GLY A 497 9.79 16.17 -2.63
C GLY A 497 10.00 16.17 -4.15
N LEU A 498 9.42 15.17 -4.81
CA LEU A 498 9.45 14.99 -6.25
C LEU A 498 8.06 14.65 -6.77
N ASP A 499 7.66 15.25 -7.90
CA ASP A 499 6.41 14.90 -8.58
C ASP A 499 6.53 13.53 -9.25
N SER A 500 5.70 12.58 -8.82
CA SER A 500 5.69 11.20 -9.33
C SER A 500 4.73 10.97 -10.50
N THR A 501 4.00 11.98 -11.00
CA THR A 501 2.99 11.81 -12.07
C THR A 501 3.50 11.14 -13.36
N ASN A 502 4.81 11.22 -13.63
CA ASN A 502 5.45 10.59 -14.79
C ASN A 502 6.42 9.46 -14.42
N GLY A 503 6.29 8.93 -13.20
CA GLY A 503 7.23 7.97 -12.62
C GLY A 503 8.39 8.68 -11.93
N ALA A 504 8.66 8.30 -10.68
CA ALA A 504 9.74 8.85 -9.86
C ALA A 504 10.36 7.75 -8.99
N HIS A 505 11.53 8.02 -8.39
CA HIS A 505 12.31 7.01 -7.67
C HIS A 505 12.63 5.79 -8.57
N THR A 506 13.46 6.02 -9.59
CA THR A 506 13.86 4.99 -10.56
C THR A 506 15.14 4.29 -10.15
N TRP A 507 15.26 2.98 -10.36
CA TRP A 507 16.53 2.24 -10.22
C TRP A 507 16.60 1.03 -11.15
N GLY A 508 17.81 0.55 -11.41
CA GLY A 508 18.04 -0.62 -12.27
C GLY A 508 17.68 -0.38 -13.75
N THR A 509 17.60 -1.47 -14.51
CA THR A 509 17.01 -1.49 -15.86
C THR A 509 16.20 -2.76 -16.07
N SER A 510 15.35 -2.77 -17.09
CA SER A 510 14.64 -3.97 -17.55
C SER A 510 15.52 -5.05 -18.24
N THR A 511 16.86 -4.92 -18.19
CA THR A 511 17.78 -5.76 -18.99
C THR A 511 18.95 -6.37 -18.22
N ILE A 512 19.12 -6.08 -16.93
CA ILE A 512 20.29 -6.50 -16.13
C ILE A 512 19.98 -7.73 -15.27
N ASP A 513 20.86 -8.74 -15.31
CA ASP A 513 20.88 -9.93 -14.46
C ASP A 513 20.76 -9.57 -12.96
N TYR A 514 19.87 -10.24 -12.22
CA TYR A 514 19.65 -10.12 -10.76
C TYR A 514 20.91 -9.93 -9.94
N SER A 515 21.98 -10.65 -10.29
CA SER A 515 23.26 -10.55 -9.59
C SER A 515 23.89 -9.15 -9.61
N PHE A 516 23.29 -8.21 -10.36
CA PHE A 516 23.67 -6.81 -10.48
C PHE A 516 22.46 -5.85 -10.44
N ALA A 517 21.28 -6.30 -9.99
CA ALA A 517 20.16 -5.42 -9.74
C ALA A 517 20.43 -4.57 -8.49
N TRP A 518 20.00 -3.31 -8.48
CA TRP A 518 20.29 -2.45 -7.32
C TRP A 518 19.40 -2.81 -6.13
N GLY A 519 18.16 -3.23 -6.33
CA GLY A 519 17.25 -3.51 -5.21
C GLY A 519 17.42 -4.86 -4.50
N ASP A 520 18.25 -5.76 -5.03
CA ASP A 520 18.55 -7.08 -4.44
C ASP A 520 18.97 -6.94 -2.97
N GLY A 521 18.25 -7.62 -2.07
CA GLY A 521 18.52 -7.63 -0.63
C GLY A 521 18.34 -6.29 0.09
N LYS A 522 17.58 -5.36 -0.51
CA LYS A 522 17.26 -4.04 0.09
C LYS A 522 15.78 -3.92 0.39
N LEU A 523 15.49 -3.11 1.41
CA LEU A 523 14.16 -2.58 1.67
C LEU A 523 14.16 -1.15 1.13
N ILE A 524 13.57 -0.97 -0.05
CA ILE A 524 13.46 0.33 -0.70
C ILE A 524 12.21 1.00 -0.16
N ASP A 525 12.36 2.22 0.36
CA ASP A 525 11.26 2.96 0.96
C ASP A 525 11.00 4.26 0.19
N THR A 526 9.74 4.45 -0.15
CA THR A 526 9.22 5.70 -0.69
C THR A 526 8.10 6.13 0.21
N TRP A 527 7.97 7.42 0.51
CA TRP A 527 6.86 7.91 1.31
C TRP A 527 6.19 9.13 0.71
N ALA A 528 4.97 9.36 1.16
CA ALA A 528 4.21 10.57 0.92
C ALA A 528 3.51 11.00 2.22
N ASN A 529 3.13 12.26 2.31
CA ASN A 529 2.49 12.79 3.51
C ASN A 529 1.58 13.98 3.20
N LEU A 530 0.82 14.41 4.21
CA LEU A 530 0.01 15.63 4.17
C LEU A 530 0.59 16.67 5.15
N PRO A 531 1.26 17.71 4.66
CA PRO A 531 1.82 18.76 5.51
C PRO A 531 0.76 19.73 6.02
N SER A 532 0.99 20.33 7.20
CA SER A 532 0.19 21.45 7.78
C SER A 532 0.16 22.74 6.95
N GLY A 533 0.75 22.72 5.75
CA GLY A 533 0.71 23.78 4.76
C GLY A 533 1.79 24.84 4.96
N THR A 534 1.75 25.59 6.07
CA THR A 534 2.70 26.69 6.31
C THR A 534 3.76 26.24 7.31
N PHE A 535 5.02 26.47 6.97
CA PHE A 535 6.12 26.35 7.90
C PHE A 535 6.07 27.45 8.97
N VAL A 536 6.46 27.12 10.19
CA VAL A 536 6.66 28.06 11.30
C VAL A 536 8.15 28.23 11.51
N GLU A 537 8.62 29.47 11.39
CA GLU A 537 10.02 29.84 11.67
C GLU A 537 10.31 29.82 13.17
N LEU A 538 11.59 29.72 13.52
CA LEU A 538 12.04 29.71 14.91
C LEU A 538 11.71 31.04 15.60
N ASP A 539 11.44 31.00 16.91
CA ASP A 539 11.03 32.18 17.68
C ASP A 539 12.17 33.21 17.88
N SER A 540 13.43 32.79 17.73
CA SER A 540 14.62 33.63 17.91
C SER A 540 15.85 33.09 17.19
N ASP A 541 16.81 33.96 16.89
CA ASP A 541 18.12 33.57 16.36
C ASP A 541 18.86 32.56 17.25
N VAL A 542 19.72 31.74 16.65
CA VAL A 542 20.57 30.77 17.34
C VAL A 542 22.01 31.26 17.32
N THR A 543 22.66 31.33 18.48
CA THR A 543 24.10 31.65 18.57
C THR A 543 24.90 30.40 18.89
N LEU A 544 25.79 30.01 17.97
CA LEU A 544 26.79 28.98 18.21
C LEU A 544 28.07 29.61 18.77
N VAL A 545 28.52 29.11 19.92
CA VAL A 545 29.77 29.53 20.56
C VAL A 545 30.81 28.42 20.50
N GLU A 546 32.08 28.79 20.38
CA GLU A 546 33.17 27.84 20.65
C GLU A 546 33.09 27.43 22.13
N ALA A 547 33.19 26.14 22.42
CA ALA A 547 33.25 25.68 23.80
C ALA A 547 34.49 26.26 24.50
N ASP A 548 34.32 26.86 25.67
CA ASP A 548 35.44 27.29 26.51
C ASP A 548 36.17 26.04 27.03
N LEU A 549 37.40 25.80 26.55
CA LEU A 549 38.28 24.70 26.99
C LEU A 549 38.74 24.81 28.45
#